data_AF-A0A1H3LIR7-F1
#
_entry.id   AF-A0A1H3LIR7-F1
#
_cell.length_a   1.000
_cell.length_b   1.000
_cell.length_c   1.000
_cell.angle_alpha   90.00
_cell.angle_beta   90.00
_cell.angle_gamma   90.00
#
_symmetry.space_group_name_H-M   'P 1'
#
loop_
_entity.id
_entity.type
_entity.pdbx_description
1 polymer ?
#
loop_
_entity_poly.entity_id
_entity_poly.type
_entity_poly.pdbx_seq_one_letter_code
_entity_poly.pdbx_strand_id
1 'polypeptide(L)'
;MQRIIYDLEFNTAFKIDRKTKQLKKGNAHPECPQEIVEVGAVKLNDEYEVIDSFQIMVKPTLYQRMHPTIQKKTKITREILDSGIFFPEAMKIFKEWIGDDPVQLCSWGMDDYNELKRNCDYHCIVMDLKITWCDVQKMCMKVMEAPKGQQVGLKKAVTHFGITMEERFHSALNDAVYTAKILEALERQKESFENLGLLEGEKIANTN
;
A
#
# COMPACT_ATOMS: atom_id res chain seq x y z
N MET A 1 12.16 -13.50 9.10
CA MET A 1 11.86 -13.21 7.67
C MET A 1 11.52 -11.74 7.61
N GLN A 2 12.23 -10.95 6.82
CA GLN A 2 12.04 -9.49 6.84
C GLN A 2 10.63 -9.13 6.33
N ARG A 3 9.97 -8.19 7.00
CA ARG A 3 8.68 -7.66 6.56
C ARG A 3 8.84 -6.21 6.15
N ILE A 4 8.26 -5.87 5.01
CA ILE A 4 8.22 -4.50 4.51
C ILE A 4 6.77 -4.15 4.27
N ILE A 5 6.30 -3.12 4.96
CA ILE A 5 4.97 -2.57 4.76
C ILE A 5 5.10 -1.44 3.75
N TYR A 6 4.29 -1.44 2.70
CA TYR A 6 4.30 -0.40 1.69
C TYR A 6 2.89 0.06 1.33
N ASP A 7 2.81 1.28 0.84
CA ASP A 7 1.63 1.92 0.29
C ASP A 7 2.07 2.76 -0.92
N LEU A 8 1.14 3.04 -1.84
CA LEU A 8 1.42 3.74 -3.08
C LEU A 8 0.36 4.82 -3.33
N GLU A 9 0.80 5.97 -3.83
CA GLU A 9 -0.12 6.93 -4.42
C GLU A 9 -0.06 6.88 -5.95
N PHE A 10 -1.22 7.03 -6.58
CA PHE A 10 -1.37 6.90 -8.02
C PHE A 10 -1.94 8.15 -8.66
N ASN A 11 -1.64 8.36 -9.93
CA ASN A 11 -2.29 9.34 -10.77
C ASN A 11 -2.96 8.68 -11.99
N THR A 12 -3.93 9.38 -12.60
CA THR A 12 -4.68 8.84 -13.74
C THR A 12 -5.15 9.92 -14.70
N ALA A 13 -5.54 9.51 -15.90
CA ALA A 13 -6.04 10.40 -16.94
C ALA A 13 -7.35 11.09 -16.53
N PHE A 14 -7.42 12.40 -16.79
CA PHE A 14 -8.64 13.19 -16.68
C PHE A 14 -8.78 14.17 -17.84
N LYS A 15 -10.00 14.68 -18.02
CA LYS A 15 -10.29 15.79 -18.92
C LYS A 15 -11.18 16.80 -18.22
N ILE A 16 -11.03 18.08 -18.57
CA ILE A 16 -11.92 19.14 -18.12
C ILE A 16 -12.83 19.48 -19.29
N ASP A 17 -14.13 19.37 -19.08
CA ASP A 17 -15.12 19.79 -20.07
C ASP A 17 -14.98 21.30 -20.32
N ARG A 18 -14.73 21.71 -21.57
CA ARG A 18 -14.46 23.11 -21.87
C ARG A 18 -15.66 24.02 -21.62
N LYS A 19 -16.88 23.50 -21.80
CA LYS A 19 -18.14 24.24 -21.65
C LYS A 19 -18.57 24.29 -20.20
N THR A 20 -18.65 23.14 -19.54
CA THR A 20 -19.17 23.05 -18.17
C THR A 20 -18.11 23.24 -17.09
N LYS A 21 -16.82 23.24 -17.46
CA LYS A 21 -15.65 23.24 -16.55
C LYS A 21 -15.61 22.06 -15.59
N GLN A 22 -16.44 21.03 -15.81
CA GLN A 22 -16.50 19.86 -14.95
C GLN A 22 -15.36 18.89 -15.26
N LEU A 23 -14.88 18.24 -14.20
CA LEU A 23 -13.91 17.16 -14.28
C LEU A 23 -14.59 15.88 -14.80
N LYS A 24 -14.01 15.25 -15.81
CA LYS A 24 -14.49 14.01 -16.42
C LYS A 24 -13.34 12.99 -16.53
N LYS A 25 -13.68 11.70 -16.58
CA LYS A 25 -12.73 10.63 -16.83
C LYS A 25 -11.99 10.87 -18.16
N GLY A 26 -10.66 10.77 -18.12
CA GLY A 26 -9.80 10.85 -19.30
C GLY A 26 -9.64 9.50 -19.97
N ASN A 27 -8.81 9.46 -21.01
CA ASN A 27 -8.44 8.22 -21.68
C ASN A 27 -7.17 7.69 -21.00
N ALA A 28 -7.33 6.70 -20.12
CA ALA A 28 -6.20 6.06 -19.45
C ALA A 28 -5.55 5.02 -20.38
N HIS A 29 -4.23 4.86 -20.27
CA HIS A 29 -3.49 3.81 -20.94
C HIS A 29 -3.99 2.43 -20.46
N PRO A 30 -4.30 1.48 -21.37
CA PRO A 30 -4.90 0.20 -20.98
C PRO A 30 -3.98 -0.66 -20.12
N GLU A 31 -2.67 -0.61 -20.35
CA GLU A 31 -1.67 -1.41 -19.62
C GLU A 31 -1.20 -0.73 -18.32
N CYS A 32 -1.41 0.58 -18.19
CA CYS A 32 -1.02 1.36 -17.01
C CYS A 32 -2.08 2.44 -16.73
N PRO A 33 -3.28 2.05 -16.26
CA PRO A 33 -4.38 2.99 -16.06
C PRO A 33 -4.17 3.91 -14.85
N GLN A 34 -3.37 3.46 -13.87
CA GLN A 34 -2.93 4.21 -12.70
C GLN A 34 -1.40 4.23 -12.70
N GLU A 35 -0.79 5.40 -12.84
CA GLU A 35 0.67 5.56 -12.80
C GLU A 35 1.10 5.90 -11.37
N ILE A 36 2.07 5.18 -10.82
CA ILE A 36 2.58 5.43 -9.46
C ILE A 36 3.28 6.79 -9.42
N VAL A 37 2.97 7.59 -8.41
CA VAL A 37 3.54 8.94 -8.19
C VAL A 37 4.22 9.11 -6.83
N GLU A 38 3.99 8.19 -5.89
CA GLU A 38 4.68 8.13 -4.60
C GLU A 38 4.81 6.66 -4.19
N VAL A 39 5.98 6.28 -3.68
CA VAL A 39 6.20 5.00 -3.00
C VAL A 39 6.60 5.30 -1.58
N GLY A 40 5.88 4.72 -0.61
CA GLY A 40 6.19 4.82 0.80
C GLY A 40 6.27 3.43 1.41
N ALA A 41 7.28 3.19 2.23
CA ALA A 41 7.47 1.91 2.89
C ALA A 41 8.16 2.03 4.25
N VAL A 42 7.96 1.03 5.10
CA VAL A 42 8.67 0.85 6.35
C VAL A 42 9.14 -0.60 6.49
N LYS A 43 10.32 -0.77 7.08
CA LYS A 43 10.92 -2.07 7.36
C LYS A 43 10.68 -2.42 8.82
N LEU A 44 10.25 -3.65 9.09
CA LEU A 44 9.98 -4.12 10.45
C LEU A 44 11.04 -5.12 10.92
N ASN A 45 11.35 -5.11 12.21
CA ASN A 45 12.03 -6.22 12.88
C ASN A 45 11.07 -7.39 13.18
N ASP A 46 11.56 -8.41 13.87
CA ASP A 46 10.76 -9.59 14.22
C ASP A 46 9.70 -9.26 15.29
N GLU A 47 9.90 -8.20 16.06
CA GLU A 47 8.97 -7.63 17.05
C GLU A 47 7.93 -6.67 16.46
N TYR A 48 7.88 -6.53 15.12
CA TYR A 48 6.98 -5.64 14.37
C TYR A 48 7.23 -4.14 14.56
N GLU A 49 8.37 -3.77 15.14
CA GLU A 49 8.79 -2.38 15.30
C GLU A 49 9.40 -1.85 14.00
N VAL A 50 9.12 -0.59 13.67
CA VAL A 50 9.70 0.08 12.50
C VAL A 50 11.18 0.37 12.77
N ILE A 51 12.06 -0.20 11.96
CA ILE A 51 13.52 -0.02 12.06
C ILE A 51 14.10 0.86 10.96
N ASP A 52 13.35 1.06 9.87
CA ASP A 52 13.77 1.89 8.74
C ASP A 52 12.55 2.36 7.94
N SER A 53 12.69 3.47 7.23
CA SER A 53 11.63 4.05 6.40
C SER A 53 12.14 4.50 5.03
N PHE A 54 11.24 4.46 4.06
CA PHE A 54 11.52 4.77 2.67
C PHE A 54 10.39 5.61 2.09
N GLN A 55 10.74 6.68 1.38
CA GLN A 55 9.77 7.47 0.65
C GLN A 55 10.43 8.05 -0.60
N ILE A 56 9.79 7.89 -1.74
CA ILE A 56 10.27 8.46 -2.99
C ILE A 56 9.12 8.93 -3.87
N MET A 57 9.29 10.11 -4.47
CA MET A 57 8.36 10.65 -5.45
C MET A 57 8.71 10.13 -6.83
N VAL A 58 7.69 9.66 -7.55
CA VAL A 58 7.82 9.16 -8.91
C VAL A 58 7.28 10.19 -9.88
N LYS A 59 8.10 10.55 -10.86
CA LYS A 59 7.74 11.47 -11.93
C LYS A 59 6.97 10.71 -13.02
N PRO A 60 5.69 11.04 -13.24
CA PRO A 60 4.86 10.38 -14.23
C PRO A 60 5.28 10.75 -15.66
N THR A 61 5.19 9.78 -16.55
CA THR A 61 5.42 9.91 -17.99
C THR A 61 4.11 9.92 -18.77
N LEU A 62 3.10 9.17 -18.32
CA LEU A 62 1.78 9.06 -18.94
C LEU A 62 0.85 10.21 -18.50
N TYR A 63 0.77 10.45 -17.19
CA TYR A 63 -0.15 11.41 -16.59
C TYR A 63 0.59 12.55 -15.91
N GLN A 64 1.25 13.40 -16.71
CA GLN A 64 2.11 14.51 -16.25
C GLN A 64 1.38 15.63 -15.49
N ARG A 65 0.05 15.58 -15.44
CA ARG A 65 -0.78 16.51 -14.66
C ARG A 65 -1.47 15.72 -13.57
N MET A 66 -1.35 16.19 -12.33
CA MET A 66 -2.03 15.58 -11.22
C MET A 66 -3.55 15.71 -11.36
N HIS A 67 -4.28 14.61 -11.21
CA HIS A 67 -5.73 14.62 -11.18
C HIS A 67 -6.21 15.50 -10.01
N PRO A 68 -7.09 16.51 -10.21
CA PRO A 68 -7.42 17.50 -9.17
C PRO A 68 -7.94 16.89 -7.85
N THR A 69 -8.77 15.85 -7.94
CA THR A 69 -9.25 15.14 -6.74
C THR A 69 -8.13 14.40 -6.01
N ILE A 70 -7.19 13.80 -6.74
CA ILE A 70 -6.07 13.07 -6.15
C ILE A 70 -5.11 14.07 -5.52
N GLN A 71 -4.73 15.13 -6.23
CA GLN A 71 -3.95 16.25 -5.68
C GLN A 71 -4.53 16.79 -4.37
N LYS A 72 -5.85 16.97 -4.29
CA LYS A 72 -6.51 17.45 -3.07
C LYS A 72 -6.34 16.49 -1.90
N LYS A 73 -6.37 15.18 -2.16
CA LYS A 73 -6.19 14.12 -1.14
C LYS A 73 -4.71 14.01 -0.75
N THR A 74 -3.83 13.83 -1.73
CA THR A 74 -2.42 13.48 -1.50
C THR A 74 -1.53 14.68 -1.22
N LYS A 75 -2.02 15.89 -1.51
CA LYS A 75 -1.25 17.15 -1.43
C LYS A 75 -0.01 17.20 -2.33
N ILE A 76 0.18 16.21 -3.21
CA ILE A 76 1.26 16.20 -4.20
C ILE A 76 1.01 17.33 -5.20
N THR A 77 1.84 18.37 -5.13
CA THR A 77 1.78 19.49 -6.05
C THR A 77 2.47 19.15 -7.37
N ARG A 78 2.29 20.00 -8.38
CA ARG A 78 3.00 19.80 -9.65
C ARG A 78 4.51 19.89 -9.46
N GLU A 79 4.97 20.77 -8.58
CA GLU A 79 6.38 20.97 -8.27
C GLU A 79 6.99 19.73 -7.61
N ILE A 80 6.28 19.13 -6.65
CA ILE A 80 6.68 17.86 -6.01
C ILE A 80 6.72 16.74 -7.06
N LEU A 81 5.67 16.64 -7.87
CA LEU A 81 5.56 15.63 -8.94
C LEU A 81 6.70 15.76 -9.97
N ASP A 82 7.03 16.99 -10.37
CA ASP A 82 8.08 17.28 -11.36
C ASP A 82 9.49 17.05 -10.80
N SER A 83 9.68 17.11 -9.48
CA SER A 83 10.93 16.81 -8.76
C SER A 83 11.18 15.32 -8.51
N GLY A 84 10.18 14.46 -8.74
CA GLY A 84 10.34 13.02 -8.64
C GLY A 84 11.33 12.46 -9.67
N ILE A 85 11.71 11.20 -9.46
CA ILE A 85 12.53 10.44 -10.42
C ILE A 85 11.67 9.50 -11.24
N PHE A 86 12.18 9.01 -12.37
CA PHE A 86 11.39 8.11 -13.22
C PHE A 86 11.17 6.74 -12.55
N PHE A 87 10.03 6.13 -12.84
CA PHE A 87 9.60 4.88 -12.21
C PHE A 87 10.68 3.76 -12.24
N PRO A 88 11.40 3.49 -13.35
CA PRO A 88 12.45 2.47 -13.34
C PRO A 88 13.59 2.73 -12.35
N GLU A 89 13.96 4.00 -12.18
CA GLU A 89 15.00 4.40 -11.23
C GLU A 89 14.48 4.30 -9.79
N ALA A 90 13.23 4.71 -9.54
CA ALA A 90 12.59 4.54 -8.23
C ALA A 90 12.51 3.08 -7.81
N MET A 91 12.17 2.16 -8.73
CA MET A 91 12.11 0.73 -8.43
C MET A 91 13.49 0.13 -8.20
N LYS A 92 14.53 0.62 -8.89
CA LYS A 92 15.91 0.23 -8.61
C LYS A 92 16.32 0.62 -7.19
N ILE A 93 16.10 1.89 -6.82
CA ILE A 93 16.44 2.40 -5.49
C ILE A 93 15.61 1.69 -4.40
N PHE A 94 14.33 1.45 -4.66
CA PHE A 94 13.46 0.71 -3.74
C PHE A 94 13.97 -0.71 -3.53
N LYS A 95 14.34 -1.43 -4.60
CA LYS A 95 14.94 -2.77 -4.50
C LYS A 95 16.25 -2.75 -3.70
N GLU A 96 17.13 -1.78 -3.96
CA GLU A 96 18.38 -1.62 -3.21
C GLU A 96 18.13 -1.39 -1.71
N TRP A 97 17.09 -0.62 -1.37
CA TRP A 97 16.69 -0.39 0.02
C TRP A 97 16.08 -1.63 0.69
N ILE A 98 15.32 -2.44 -0.05
CA ILE A 98 14.80 -3.74 0.41
C ILE A 98 15.97 -4.69 0.73
N GLY A 99 16.92 -4.81 -0.20
CA GLY A 99 18.02 -5.77 -0.14
C GLY A 99 17.70 -7.11 -0.79
N ASP A 100 18.61 -8.08 -0.66
CA ASP A 100 18.54 -9.37 -1.38
C ASP A 100 17.92 -10.52 -0.54
N ASP A 101 17.62 -10.25 0.74
CA ASP A 101 17.04 -11.24 1.63
C ASP A 101 15.58 -11.58 1.26
N PRO A 102 15.10 -12.81 1.55
CA PRO A 102 13.69 -13.13 1.42
C PRO A 102 12.81 -12.18 2.24
N VAL A 103 11.83 -11.59 1.57
CA VAL A 103 10.98 -10.54 2.15
C VAL A 103 9.51 -10.88 2.00
N GLN A 104 8.72 -10.52 3.00
CA GLN A 104 7.27 -10.44 2.91
C GLN A 104 6.87 -8.99 2.69
N LEU A 105 6.34 -8.68 1.51
CA LEU A 105 5.77 -7.37 1.21
C LEU A 105 4.31 -7.35 1.67
N CYS A 106 3.98 -6.41 2.55
CA CYS A 106 2.63 -6.23 3.05
C CYS A 106 2.10 -4.87 2.59
N SER A 107 0.85 -4.83 2.13
CA SER A 107 0.15 -3.56 1.88
C SER A 107 -1.18 -3.57 2.62
N TRP A 108 -1.82 -2.40 2.73
CA TRP A 108 -3.15 -2.35 3.34
C TRP A 108 -4.11 -3.25 2.55
N GLY A 109 -4.15 -3.13 1.22
CA GLY A 109 -4.98 -3.99 0.38
C GLY A 109 -4.29 -4.45 -0.90
N MET A 110 -5.02 -5.22 -1.72
CA MET A 110 -4.50 -5.79 -2.97
C MET A 110 -4.33 -4.76 -4.10
N ASP A 111 -4.88 -3.55 -3.95
CA ASP A 111 -4.80 -2.50 -4.96
C ASP A 111 -3.34 -2.08 -5.22
N ASP A 112 -2.55 -1.88 -4.16
CA ASP A 112 -1.12 -1.53 -4.28
C ASP A 112 -0.31 -2.62 -4.97
N TYR A 113 -0.55 -3.88 -4.60
CA TYR A 113 0.09 -5.01 -5.25
C TYR A 113 -0.23 -5.08 -6.74
N ASN A 114 -1.52 -4.94 -7.10
CA ASN A 114 -1.96 -5.02 -8.48
C ASN A 114 -1.37 -3.88 -9.32
N GLU A 115 -1.38 -2.66 -8.81
CA GLU A 115 -0.86 -1.49 -9.53
C GLU A 115 0.67 -1.47 -9.57
N LEU A 116 1.37 -1.91 -8.51
CA LEU A 116 2.82 -2.14 -8.56
C LEU A 116 3.18 -3.12 -9.66
N LYS A 117 2.49 -4.26 -9.72
CA LYS A 117 2.70 -5.27 -10.76
C LYS A 117 2.46 -4.68 -12.15
N ARG A 118 1.35 -3.96 -12.37
CA ARG A 118 1.04 -3.33 -13.67
C ARG A 118 2.07 -2.31 -14.11
N ASN A 119 2.52 -1.44 -13.20
CA ASN A 119 3.53 -0.44 -13.50
C ASN A 119 4.88 -1.12 -13.83
N CYS A 120 5.27 -2.15 -13.08
CA CYS A 120 6.44 -2.97 -13.41
C CYS A 120 6.33 -3.64 -14.78
N ASP A 121 5.20 -4.29 -15.09
CA ASP A 121 4.96 -4.93 -16.38
C ASP A 121 5.05 -3.91 -17.53
N TYR A 122 4.40 -2.75 -17.40
CA TYR A 122 4.42 -1.66 -18.38
C TYR A 122 5.83 -1.12 -18.65
N HIS A 123 6.66 -1.02 -17.61
CA HIS A 123 8.06 -0.58 -17.72
C HIS A 123 9.05 -1.71 -17.99
N CYS A 124 8.58 -2.95 -18.24
CA CYS A 124 9.42 -4.14 -18.44
C CYS A 124 10.41 -4.41 -17.29
N ILE A 125 9.98 -4.14 -16.05
CA ILE A 125 10.77 -4.35 -14.83
C ILE A 125 10.41 -5.69 -14.21
N VAL A 126 11.42 -6.54 -14.00
CA VAL A 126 11.26 -7.80 -13.26
C VAL A 126 11.59 -7.56 -11.80
N MET A 127 10.61 -7.77 -10.91
CA MET A 127 10.85 -7.78 -9.47
C MET A 127 11.47 -9.14 -9.07
N ASP A 128 12.77 -9.27 -9.30
CA ASP A 128 13.56 -10.45 -8.93
C ASP A 128 13.88 -10.44 -7.43
N LEU A 129 12.84 -10.60 -6.61
CA LEU A 129 12.91 -10.71 -5.18
C LEU A 129 12.15 -11.97 -4.77
N LYS A 130 12.64 -12.68 -3.74
CA LYS A 130 11.92 -13.80 -3.12
C LYS A 130 10.78 -13.24 -2.26
N ILE A 131 9.78 -12.66 -2.92
CA ILE A 131 8.65 -11.96 -2.31
C ILE A 131 7.53 -12.95 -2.03
N THR A 132 7.04 -12.92 -0.79
CA THR A 132 5.67 -13.32 -0.48
C THR A 132 4.85 -12.06 -0.23
N TRP A 133 3.55 -12.10 -0.53
CA TRP A 133 2.66 -10.95 -0.31
C TRP A 133 1.70 -11.19 0.85
N CYS A 134 1.41 -10.12 1.61
CA CYS A 134 0.52 -10.13 2.75
C CYS A 134 -0.55 -9.02 2.65
N ASP A 135 -1.81 -9.41 2.83
CA ASP A 135 -2.97 -8.51 2.84
C ASP A 135 -3.34 -8.15 4.28
N VAL A 136 -2.89 -6.98 4.76
CA VAL A 136 -3.15 -6.57 6.15
C VAL A 136 -4.64 -6.28 6.36
N GLN A 137 -5.35 -5.76 5.35
CA GLN A 137 -6.81 -5.53 5.42
C GLN A 137 -7.56 -6.84 5.60
N LYS A 138 -7.21 -7.93 4.93
CA LYS A 138 -7.87 -9.23 5.15
C LYS A 138 -7.66 -9.75 6.57
N MET A 139 -6.45 -9.63 7.11
CA MET A 139 -6.17 -9.99 8.51
C MET A 139 -7.01 -9.16 9.47
N CYS A 140 -7.02 -7.84 9.25
CA CYS A 140 -7.82 -6.88 10.01
C CYS A 140 -9.32 -7.19 9.96
N MET A 141 -9.86 -7.47 8.77
CA MET A 141 -11.27 -7.78 8.59
C MET A 141 -11.70 -9.05 9.32
N LYS A 142 -10.82 -10.04 9.42
CA LYS A 142 -11.09 -11.27 10.19
C LYS A 142 -11.25 -10.97 11.68
N VAL A 143 -10.37 -10.14 12.24
CA VAL A 143 -10.42 -9.73 13.66
C VAL A 143 -11.61 -8.80 13.94
N MET A 144 -11.94 -7.91 13.01
CA MET A 144 -13.08 -7.00 13.14
C MET A 144 -14.45 -7.65 12.89
N GLU A 145 -14.49 -8.95 12.57
CA GLU A 145 -15.69 -9.66 12.14
C GLU A 145 -16.48 -8.91 11.04
N ALA A 146 -15.73 -8.29 10.12
CA ALA A 146 -16.32 -7.46 9.08
C ALA A 146 -17.21 -8.31 8.14
N PRO A 147 -18.35 -7.77 7.65
CA PRO A 147 -19.22 -8.51 6.73
C PRO A 147 -18.46 -8.99 5.50
N LYS A 148 -18.71 -10.25 5.11
CA LYS A 148 -18.13 -10.82 3.88
C LYS A 148 -18.44 -9.91 2.68
N GLY A 149 -17.41 -9.63 1.88
CA GLY A 149 -17.52 -8.80 0.69
C GLY A 149 -17.44 -7.29 0.90
N GLN A 150 -17.22 -6.80 2.14
CA GLN A 150 -16.99 -5.37 2.41
C GLN A 150 -15.53 -5.10 2.74
N GLN A 151 -14.91 -4.11 2.09
CA GLN A 151 -13.58 -3.63 2.46
C GLN A 151 -13.64 -2.65 3.63
N VAL A 152 -12.63 -2.71 4.51
CA VAL A 152 -12.43 -1.73 5.59
C VAL A 152 -11.33 -0.75 5.17
N GLY A 153 -11.66 0.53 5.08
CA GLY A 153 -10.65 1.55 4.81
C GLY A 153 -9.65 1.72 5.96
N LEU A 154 -8.40 2.03 5.65
CA LEU A 154 -7.29 2.14 6.62
C LEU A 154 -7.65 3.02 7.81
N LYS A 155 -8.18 4.23 7.54
CA LYS A 155 -8.61 5.15 8.60
C LYS A 155 -9.62 4.55 9.58
N LYS A 156 -10.55 3.72 9.10
CA LYS A 156 -11.53 3.04 9.95
C LYS A 156 -10.86 2.00 10.85
N ALA A 157 -9.88 1.27 10.32
CA ALA A 157 -9.10 0.32 11.09
C ALA A 157 -8.21 1.01 12.14
N VAL A 158 -7.50 2.09 11.76
CA VAL A 158 -6.72 2.92 12.70
C VAL A 158 -7.59 3.38 13.88
N THR A 159 -8.81 3.87 13.61
CA THR A 159 -9.77 4.21 14.67
C THR A 159 -10.18 3.01 15.51
N HIS A 160 -10.45 1.86 14.89
CA HIS A 160 -10.88 0.65 15.59
C HIS A 160 -9.82 0.13 16.58
N PHE A 161 -8.54 0.13 16.20
CA PHE A 161 -7.43 -0.28 17.06
C PHE A 161 -7.00 0.80 18.07
N GLY A 162 -7.66 1.96 18.10
CA GLY A 162 -7.29 3.05 19.01
C GLY A 162 -5.92 3.65 18.72
N ILE A 163 -5.41 3.51 17.49
CA ILE A 163 -4.12 4.06 17.08
C ILE A 163 -4.25 5.58 16.93
N THR A 164 -3.35 6.32 17.58
CA THR A 164 -3.31 7.78 17.49
C THR A 164 -3.00 8.23 16.07
N MET A 165 -3.85 9.10 15.53
CA MET A 165 -3.67 9.71 14.21
C MET A 165 -2.83 10.98 14.32
N GLU A 166 -1.52 10.82 14.25
CA GLU A 166 -0.55 11.94 14.33
C GLU A 166 -0.30 12.56 12.95
N GLU A 167 -0.37 11.73 11.91
CA GLU A 167 0.00 12.05 10.55
C GLU A 167 -1.19 12.04 9.59
N ARG A 168 -1.07 12.78 8.48
CA ARG A 168 -2.12 12.82 7.45
C ARG A 168 -2.21 11.49 6.70
N PHE A 169 -3.43 11.07 6.40
CA PHE A 169 -3.70 10.03 5.40
C PHE A 169 -3.41 10.52 3.99
N HIS A 170 -3.27 9.59 3.05
CA HIS A 170 -2.93 9.83 1.66
C HIS A 170 -1.53 10.44 1.48
N SER A 171 -0.60 9.96 2.29
CA SER A 171 0.82 10.01 2.02
C SER A 171 1.29 8.58 2.14
N ALA A 172 1.92 8.07 1.09
CA ALA A 172 2.28 6.66 1.03
C ALA A 172 3.09 6.21 2.27
N LEU A 173 4.05 7.02 2.72
CA LEU A 173 4.84 6.66 3.91
C LEU A 173 3.98 6.61 5.18
N ASN A 174 3.11 7.60 5.38
CA ASN A 174 2.25 7.66 6.57
C ASN A 174 1.27 6.48 6.60
N ASP A 175 0.69 6.14 5.46
CA ASP A 175 -0.27 5.03 5.34
C ASP A 175 0.44 3.67 5.50
N ALA A 176 1.70 3.54 5.07
CA ALA A 176 2.55 2.39 5.40
C ALA A 176 2.85 2.29 6.91
N VAL A 177 3.15 3.40 7.60
CA VAL A 177 3.33 3.44 9.06
C VAL A 177 2.06 3.04 9.80
N TYR A 178 0.90 3.56 9.40
CA TYR A 178 -0.37 3.16 10.01
C TYR A 178 -0.67 1.68 9.79
N THR A 179 -0.40 1.17 8.59
CA THR A 179 -0.55 -0.25 8.28
C THR A 179 0.37 -1.11 9.13
N ALA A 180 1.61 -0.67 9.38
CA ALA A 180 2.55 -1.34 10.29
C ALA A 180 2.03 -1.40 11.72
N LYS A 181 1.52 -0.28 12.27
CA LYS A 181 0.92 -0.25 13.61
C LYS A 181 -0.30 -1.18 13.73
N ILE A 182 -1.10 -1.31 12.68
CA ILE A 182 -2.22 -2.27 12.66
C ILE A 182 -1.69 -3.71 12.62
N LEU A 183 -0.70 -4.01 11.78
CA LEU A 183 -0.12 -5.35 11.70
C LEU A 183 0.47 -5.78 13.05
N GLU A 184 1.22 -4.89 13.70
CA GLU A 184 1.74 -5.12 15.06
C GLU A 184 0.60 -5.45 16.04
N ALA A 185 -0.47 -4.64 16.05
CA ALA A 185 -1.61 -4.88 16.94
C ALA A 185 -2.29 -6.23 16.68
N LEU A 186 -2.42 -6.63 15.40
CA LEU A 186 -3.01 -7.91 15.01
C LEU A 186 -2.16 -9.10 15.49
N GLU A 187 -0.85 -9.03 15.31
CA GLU A 187 0.05 -10.12 15.69
C GLU A 187 0.18 -10.23 17.21
N ARG A 188 0.27 -9.11 17.94
CA ARG A 188 0.24 -9.11 19.41
C ARG A 188 -1.05 -9.69 19.98
N GLN A 189 -2.20 -9.40 19.36
CA GLN A 189 -3.48 -10.02 19.76
C GLN A 189 -3.46 -11.53 19.52
N LYS A 190 -2.98 -11.96 18.35
CA LYS A 190 -2.87 -13.38 17.99
C LYS A 190 -1.98 -14.15 18.96
N GLU A 191 -0.78 -13.63 19.27
CA GLU A 191 0.12 -14.21 20.27
C GLU A 191 -0.53 -14.32 21.64
N SER A 192 -1.32 -13.31 22.05
CA SER A 192 -2.07 -13.34 23.30
C SER A 192 -3.11 -14.47 23.32
N PHE A 193 -3.83 -14.71 22.22
CA PHE A 193 -4.79 -15.81 22.11
C PHE A 193 -4.13 -17.19 22.07
N GLU A 194 -2.98 -17.32 21.40
CA GLU A 194 -2.18 -18.56 21.38
C GLU A 194 -1.66 -18.91 22.78
N ASN A 195 -1.11 -17.94 23.49
CA ASN A 195 -0.60 -18.11 24.86
C ASN A 195 -1.70 -18.48 25.87
N LEU A 196 -2.95 -18.07 25.60
CA LEU A 196 -4.12 -18.44 26.40
C LEU A 196 -4.77 -19.78 25.99
N GLY A 197 -4.24 -20.46 24.95
CA GLY A 197 -4.78 -21.73 24.45
C GLY A 197 -6.14 -21.59 23.75
N LEU A 198 -6.48 -20.40 23.24
CA LEU A 198 -7.82 -20.09 22.72
C LEU A 198 -7.93 -20.22 21.19
N LEU A 199 -6.85 -20.59 20.49
CA LEU A 199 -6.88 -20.90 19.05
C LEU A 199 -6.94 -22.42 18.80
N GLU A 200 -8.02 -23.08 19.23
CA GLU A 200 -8.40 -24.39 18.70
C GLU A 200 -9.76 -24.30 18.01
N GLY A 201 -9.78 -24.54 16.69
CA GLY A 201 -11.03 -24.56 15.94
C GLY A 201 -10.86 -24.69 14.44
N GLU A 202 -10.12 -25.69 13.96
CA GLU A 202 -10.33 -26.31 12.63
C GLU A 202 -9.49 -27.59 12.46
N LYS A 203 -9.74 -28.58 13.31
CA LYS A 203 -9.51 -29.99 12.97
C LYS A 203 -10.70 -30.76 13.52
N ILE A 204 -11.59 -31.20 12.62
CA ILE A 204 -12.27 -32.50 12.55
C ILE A 204 -13.40 -32.34 11.53
N ALA A 205 -13.12 -32.73 10.30
CA ALA A 205 -14.11 -33.29 9.38
C ALA A 205 -13.37 -34.21 8.40
N ASN A 206 -12.75 -35.25 8.96
CA ASN A 206 -12.45 -36.47 8.22
C ASN A 206 -13.04 -37.62 9.02
N THR A 207 -14.26 -38.00 8.67
CA THR A 207 -14.80 -39.33 8.92
C THR A 207 -15.71 -39.70 7.75
N ASN A 208 -15.17 -40.64 6.97
CA ASN A 208 -15.80 -41.65 6.10
C ASN A 208 -16.65 -41.21 4.92
#